data_AF-A0A8X6VN96-F1
#
_entry.id   AF-A0A8X6VN96-F1
#
_cell.length_a   1.000
_cell.length_b   1.000
_cell.length_c   1.000
_cell.angle_alpha   90.00
_cell.angle_beta   90.00
_cell.angle_gamma   90.00
#
_symmetry.space_group_name_H-M   'P 1'
#
loop_
_entity.id
_entity.type
_entity.pdbx_description
1 polymer ?
#
loop_
_entity_poly.entity_id
_entity_poly.type
_entity_poly.pdbx_seq_one_letter_code
_entity_poly.pdbx_strand_id
1 'polypeptide(L)'
;MSRRKQRSAYDQVSESDRGRIVAYLDCGLSFREIGSRVGRNQTTVMWICDRWMQEGTMDRRGRSHPPQCTTSREDRQIVRMAVKNRPVTSRTVA
;
A
#
# COMPACT_ATOMS: atom_id res chain seq x y z
N MET A 1 -25.83 -17.68 7.32
CA MET A 1 -24.41 -18.03 7.58
C MET A 1 -23.53 -17.25 6.59
N SER A 2 -22.99 -16.09 6.97
CA SER A 2 -22.16 -15.28 6.07
C SER A 2 -20.76 -15.90 5.96
N ARG A 3 -20.44 -16.50 4.80
CA ARG A 3 -19.07 -16.95 4.47
C ARG A 3 -18.21 -15.70 4.24
N ARG A 4 -17.64 -15.13 5.31
CA ARG A 4 -16.52 -14.19 5.16
C ARG A 4 -15.37 -14.96 4.53
N LYS A 5 -15.22 -14.82 3.22
CA LYS A 5 -14.06 -15.30 2.47
C LYS A 5 -12.84 -14.65 3.12
N GLN A 6 -12.06 -15.42 3.89
CA GLN A 6 -10.77 -14.94 4.39
C GLN A 6 -9.97 -14.54 3.15
N ARG A 7 -9.67 -13.25 3.00
CA ARG A 7 -8.81 -12.79 1.93
C ARG A 7 -7.44 -13.40 2.22
N SER A 8 -6.98 -14.28 1.34
CA SER A 8 -5.61 -14.79 1.37
C SER A 8 -4.66 -13.61 1.53
N ALA A 9 -3.73 -13.71 2.47
CA ALA A 9 -2.66 -12.74 2.60
C ALA A 9 -1.87 -12.79 1.29
N TYR A 10 -1.94 -11.71 0.51
CA TYR A 10 -1.15 -11.62 -0.72
C TYR A 10 0.32 -11.55 -0.32
N ASP A 11 1.07 -12.62 -0.61
CA ASP A 11 2.53 -12.65 -0.43
C ASP A 11 3.17 -11.56 -1.30
N GLN A 12 3.60 -10.47 -0.64
CA GLN A 12 4.23 -9.34 -1.30
C GLN A 12 5.71 -9.66 -1.53
N VAL A 13 6.22 -9.24 -2.69
CA VAL A 13 7.66 -9.26 -2.94
C VAL A 13 8.35 -8.40 -1.89
N SER A 14 9.29 -9.01 -1.16
CA SER A 14 10.04 -8.33 -0.11
C SER A 14 10.93 -7.22 -0.71
N GLU A 15 11.33 -6.24 0.09
CA GLU A 15 12.28 -5.22 -0.37
C GLU A 15 13.62 -5.83 -0.78
N SER A 16 14.07 -6.87 -0.06
CA SER A 16 15.28 -7.61 -0.41
C SER A 16 15.16 -8.34 -1.75
N ASP A 17 13.99 -8.89 -2.07
CA ASP A 17 13.71 -9.53 -3.37
C ASP A 17 13.73 -8.49 -4.49
N ARG A 18 13.19 -7.28 -4.24
CA ARG A 18 13.22 -6.18 -5.22
C ARG A 18 14.64 -5.74 -5.55
N GLY A 19 15.48 -5.58 -4.53
CA GLY A 19 16.91 -5.29 -4.73
C GLY A 19 17.61 -6.36 -5.58
N ARG A 20 17.33 -7.64 -5.30
CA ARG A 20 17.87 -8.75 -6.11
C ARG A 20 17.37 -8.72 -7.55
N ILE A 21 16.10 -8.38 -7.78
CA ILE A 21 15.52 -8.26 -9.13
C ILE A 21 16.26 -7.18 -9.93
N VAL A 22 16.47 -6.00 -9.36
CA VAL A 22 17.19 -4.89 -10.03
C VAL A 22 18.65 -5.28 -10.28
N ALA A 23 19.35 -5.84 -9.28
CA ALA A 23 20.73 -6.27 -9.45
C ALA A 23 20.89 -7.30 -10.59
N TYR A 24 19.96 -8.25 -10.72
CA TYR A 24 19.98 -9.19 -11.84
C TYR A 24 19.61 -8.56 -13.18
N LEU A 25 18.73 -7.55 -13.18
CA LEU A 25 18.42 -6.77 -14.38
C LEU A 25 19.67 -6.06 -14.90
N ASP A 26 20.44 -5.43 -14.01
CA ASP A 26 21.69 -4.75 -14.36
C ASP A 26 22.76 -5.73 -14.85
N CYS A 27 22.72 -6.98 -14.37
CA CYS A 27 23.57 -8.07 -14.86
C CYS A 27 23.11 -8.64 -16.22
N GLY A 28 22.04 -8.12 -16.83
CA GLY A 28 21.55 -8.52 -18.16
C GLY A 28 20.78 -9.84 -18.19
N LEU A 29 20.25 -10.32 -17.06
CA LEU A 29 19.45 -11.54 -17.03
C LEU A 29 18.07 -11.34 -17.67
N SER A 30 17.53 -12.41 -18.26
CA SER A 30 16.14 -12.39 -18.72
C SER A 30 15.16 -12.39 -17.54
N PHE A 31 13.99 -11.77 -17.70
CA PHE A 31 12.98 -11.72 -16.64
C PHE A 31 12.55 -13.10 -16.13
N ARG A 32 12.60 -14.13 -16.99
CA ARG A 32 12.29 -15.51 -16.61
C ARG A 32 13.35 -16.11 -15.68
N GLU A 33 14.63 -15.87 -15.96
CA GLU A 33 15.73 -16.31 -15.11
C GLU A 33 15.72 -15.60 -13.76
N ILE A 34 15.47 -14.28 -13.77
CA ILE A 34 15.31 -13.49 -12.55
C ILE A 34 14.17 -14.05 -11.70
N GLY A 35 13.00 -14.29 -12.30
CA GLY A 35 11.86 -14.89 -11.61
C GLY A 35 12.18 -16.25 -11.01
N SER A 36 12.91 -17.09 -11.73
CA SER A 36 13.33 -18.42 -11.26
C SER A 36 14.28 -18.33 -10.07
N ARG A 37 15.20 -17.35 -10.04
CA ARG A 37 16.16 -17.14 -8.93
C ARG A 37 15.51 -16.52 -7.69
N VAL A 38 14.52 -15.65 -7.87
CA VAL A 38 13.84 -14.95 -6.77
C VAL A 38 12.59 -15.71 -6.29
N GLY A 39 12.13 -16.72 -7.03
CA GLY A 39 10.93 -17.50 -6.71
C GLY A 39 9.64 -16.72 -7.00
N ARG A 40 9.65 -15.86 -8.03
CA ARG A 40 8.52 -14.99 -8.41
C ARG A 40 8.15 -15.18 -9.87
N ASN A 41 6.90 -14.91 -10.22
CA ASN A 41 6.44 -14.98 -11.61
C ASN A 41 7.15 -13.92 -12.46
N GLN A 42 7.52 -14.27 -13.70
CA GLN A 42 8.07 -13.37 -14.71
C GLN A 42 7.27 -12.07 -14.85
N THR A 43 5.93 -12.12 -14.84
CA THR A 43 5.09 -10.90 -14.95
C THR A 43 5.32 -9.95 -13.78
N THR A 44 5.53 -10.48 -12.57
CA THR A 44 5.83 -9.69 -11.37
C THR A 44 7.21 -9.04 -11.49
N VAL A 45 8.20 -9.78 -11.98
CA VAL A 45 9.55 -9.26 -12.24
C VAL A 45 9.51 -8.14 -13.27
N MET A 46 8.86 -8.38 -14.41
CA MET A 46 8.71 -7.39 -15.48
C MET A 46 8.09 -6.09 -14.96
N TRP A 47 7.00 -6.18 -14.18
CA TRP A 47 6.34 -5.01 -13.60
C TRP A 47 7.25 -4.23 -12.63
N ILE A 48 8.07 -4.93 -11.83
CA ILE A 48 9.04 -4.29 -10.92
C ILE A 48 10.14 -3.59 -11.72
N CYS A 49 10.70 -4.25 -12.74
CA CYS A 49 11.73 -3.67 -13.61
C CYS A 49 11.23 -2.45 -14.39
N ASP A 50 10.03 -2.52 -14.95
CA ASP A 50 9.40 -1.40 -15.67
C ASP A 50 9.20 -0.20 -14.74
N ARG A 51 8.68 -0.45 -13.53
CA ARG A 51 8.54 0.59 -12.51
C ARG A 51 9.88 1.19 -12.08
N TRP A 52 10.91 0.36 -11.93
CA TRP A 52 12.27 0.83 -11.63
C TRP A 52 12.80 1.75 -12.73
N MET A 53 12.63 1.39 -14.00
CA MET A 53 13.05 2.23 -15.13
C MET A 53 12.29 3.55 -15.21
N GLN A 54 11.02 3.59 -14.78
CA GLN A 54 10.20 4.80 -14.81
C GLN A 54 10.41 5.72 -13.60
N GLU A 55 10.53 5.16 -12.39
CA GLU A 55 10.53 5.93 -11.13
C GLU A 55 11.89 6.00 -10.45
N GLY A 56 12.83 5.10 -10.77
CA GLY A 56 14.15 5.01 -10.11
C GLY A 56 14.08 4.65 -8.62
N THR A 57 12.95 4.12 -8.14
CA THR A 57 12.78 3.71 -6.74
C THR A 57 12.26 2.29 -6.61
N MET A 58 12.78 1.57 -5.60
CA MET A 58 12.33 0.23 -5.21
C MET A 58 11.21 0.29 -4.15
N ASP A 59 10.93 1.49 -3.63
CA ASP A 59 9.95 1.68 -2.58
C ASP A 59 8.54 1.38 -3.07
N ARG A 60 7.75 0.81 -2.17
CA ARG A 60 6.34 0.61 -2.44
C ARG A 60 5.62 1.95 -2.25
N ARG A 61 4.74 2.29 -3.19
CA ARG A 61 3.77 3.36 -2.94
C ARG A 61 2.92 2.99 -1.73
N GLY A 62 2.85 3.90 -0.77
CA GLY A 62 1.91 3.80 0.34
C GLY A 62 0.48 3.65 -0.21
N ARG A 63 -0.35 2.89 0.49
CA ARG A 63 -1.78 2.86 0.15
C ARG A 63 -2.40 4.17 0.59
N SER A 64 -3.11 4.83 -0.30
CA SER A 64 -4.03 5.88 0.10
C SER A 64 -5.17 5.25 0.89
N HIS A 65 -5.49 5.84 2.04
CA HIS A 65 -6.70 5.49 2.76
C HIS A 65 -7.91 6.04 2.00
N PRO A 66 -9.09 5.40 2.12
CA PRO A 66 -10.34 6.01 1.66
C PRO A 66 -10.50 7.42 2.23
N PRO A 67 -11.13 8.34 1.50
CA PRO A 67 -11.39 9.68 2.01
C PRO A 67 -12.16 9.58 3.33
N GLN A 68 -11.76 10.38 4.32
CA GLN A 68 -12.47 10.45 5.59
C GLN A 68 -13.83 11.13 5.39
N CYS A 69 -14.82 10.70 6.16
CA CYS A 69 -16.16 11.29 6.12
C CYS A 69 -16.19 12.73 6.63
N THR A 70 -15.23 13.10 7.49
CA THR A 70 -15.06 14.44 8.03
C THR A 70 -13.77 15.07 7.53
N THR A 71 -13.82 16.38 7.37
CA THR A 71 -12.66 17.22 7.07
C THR A 71 -11.93 17.58 8.37
N SER A 72 -10.64 17.94 8.27
CA SER A 72 -9.88 18.40 9.44
C SER A 72 -10.48 19.64 10.12
N ARG A 73 -11.30 20.43 9.39
CA ARG A 73 -12.02 21.56 9.97
C ARG A 73 -13.18 21.09 10.84
N GLU A 74 -13.97 20.16 10.34
CA GLU A 74 -15.10 19.57 11.07
C GLU A 74 -14.61 18.83 12.31
N ASP A 75 -13.52 18.06 12.20
CA ASP A 75 -12.91 17.38 13.35
C ASP A 75 -12.55 18.37 14.46
N ARG A 76 -11.91 19.50 14.10
CA ARG A 76 -11.59 20.57 15.06
C ARG A 76 -12.86 21.18 15.67
N GLN A 77 -13.92 21.33 14.90
CA GLN A 77 -15.19 21.85 15.39
C GLN A 77 -15.87 20.87 16.36
N ILE A 78 -15.91 19.58 16.02
CA ILE A 78 -16.42 18.50 16.87
C ILE A 78 -15.67 18.50 18.20
N VAL A 79 -14.33 18.55 18.16
CA VAL A 79 -13.49 18.60 19.37
C VAL A 79 -13.79 19.85 20.21
N ARG A 80 -13.87 21.04 19.60
CA ARG A 80 -14.19 22.28 20.33
C ARG A 80 -15.58 22.22 20.96
N MET A 81 -16.58 21.69 20.25
CA MET A 81 -17.94 21.56 20.77
C MET A 81 -17.98 20.63 21.99
N ALA A 82 -17.30 19.48 21.91
CA ALA A 82 -17.22 18.52 23.01
C ALA A 82 -16.51 19.10 24.24
N VAL A 83 -15.42 19.86 24.03
CA VAL A 83 -14.67 20.51 25.12
C VAL A 83 -15.50 21.63 25.76
N LYS A 84 -16.11 22.50 24.96
CA LYS A 84 -16.89 23.65 25.45
C LYS A 84 -18.16 23.20 26.16
N ASN A 85 -18.86 22.23 25.60
CA ASN A 85 -20.13 21.75 26.09
C ASN A 85 -20.01 20.24 26.37
N ARG A 86 -19.53 19.90 27.56
CA ARG A 86 -19.32 18.51 27.99
C ARG A 86 -20.53 17.56 27.85
N PRO A 87 -21.81 17.98 27.95
CA PRO A 87 -22.94 17.06 27.72
C PRO A 87 -23.28 16.85 26.24
N VAL A 88 -22.57 17.48 25.30
CA VAL A 88 -22.80 17.28 23.85
C VAL A 88 -22.52 15.83 23.48
N THR A 89 -23.46 15.22 22.77
CA THR A 89 -23.38 13.85 22.24
C THR A 89 -23.27 13.88 20.73
N SER A 90 -22.90 12.76 20.10
CA SER A 90 -22.79 12.66 18.64
C SER A 90 -24.06 13.08 17.89
N ARG A 91 -25.24 12.88 18.48
CA ARG A 91 -26.54 13.26 17.89
C ARG A 91 -26.74 14.78 17.78
N THR A 92 -26.05 15.56 18.61
CA THR A 92 -26.16 17.02 18.65
C THR A 92 -25.12 17.76 17.80
N VAL A 93 -24.17 17.03 17.20
CA VAL A 93 -23.05 17.62 16.42
C VAL A 93 -23.24 17.43 14.91
N ALA A 94 -24.16 16.56 14.48
CA ALA A 94 -24.47 16.25 13.09
C ALA A 94 -25.37 17.29 12.43
#